data_AF-A0A562E313-F1
#
_entry.id   AF-A0A562E313-F1
#
_cell.length_a   1.000
_cell.length_b   1.000
_cell.length_c   1.000
_cell.angle_alpha   90.00
_cell.angle_beta   90.00
_cell.angle_gamma   90.00
#
_symmetry.space_group_name_H-M   'P 1'
#
loop_
_entity.id
_entity.type
_entity.pdbx_description
1 polymer ?
#
loop_
_entity_poly.entity_id
_entity_poly.type
_entity_poly.pdbx_seq_one_letter_code
_entity_poly.pdbx_strand_id
1 'polypeptide(L)' 'MTVGDVATIPPGVKQWNGATALDAMTHIAVTEAIDGSRITWMEHLGPDQYYL' A
#
# COMPACT_ATOMS: atom_id res chain seq x y z
N MET A 1 -3.30 9.49 3.57
CA MET A 1 -2.78 9.23 4.94
C MET A 1 -1.98 10.43 5.39
N THR A 2 -2.08 10.78 6.65
CA THR A 2 -1.30 11.82 7.33
C THR A 2 -0.43 11.20 8.42
N VAL A 3 0.51 11.97 8.98
CA VAL A 3 1.43 11.47 10.02
C VAL A 3 0.63 11.07 11.26
N GLY A 4 0.80 9.81 11.67
CA GLY A 4 0.09 9.21 12.82
C GLY A 4 -1.07 8.30 12.44
N ASP A 5 -1.51 8.31 11.17
CA ASP A 5 -2.53 7.37 10.70
C ASP A 5 -2.04 5.93 10.76
N VAL A 6 -2.97 5.01 11.09
CA VAL A 6 -2.75 3.56 11.04
C VAL A 6 -3.65 2.95 9.98
N ALA A 7 -3.05 2.25 9.02
CA ALA A 7 -3.77 1.47 8.02
C ALA A 7 -3.68 -0.02 8.37
N THR A 8 -4.82 -0.64 8.68
CA THR A 8 -4.93 -2.09 8.85
C THR A 8 -5.45 -2.71 7.56
N ILE A 9 -4.65 -3.59 6.96
CA ILE A 9 -4.97 -4.25 5.69
C ILE A 9 -5.30 -5.72 5.99
N PRO A 10 -6.55 -6.18 5.77
CA PRO A 10 -6.90 -7.58 5.98
C PRO A 10 -6.17 -8.52 5.00
N PRO A 11 -5.98 -9.81 5.37
CA PRO A 11 -5.37 -10.80 4.49
C PRO A 11 -6.10 -10.90 3.14
N GLY A 12 -5.34 -10.98 2.05
CA GLY A 12 -5.87 -11.18 0.69
C GLY A 12 -6.51 -9.93 0.05
N VAL A 13 -6.53 -8.78 0.74
CA VAL A 13 -7.04 -7.54 0.16
C VAL A 13 -6.02 -6.97 -0.83
N LYS A 14 -6.42 -6.85 -2.09
CA LYS A 14 -5.66 -6.11 -3.10
C LYS A 14 -5.68 -4.62 -2.77
N GLN A 15 -4.51 -4.04 -2.63
CA GLN A 15 -4.36 -2.65 -2.24
C GLN A 15 -3.10 -2.04 -2.83
N TRP A 16 -3.03 -0.71 -2.79
CA TRP A 16 -1.83 0.06 -3.05
C TRP A 16 -1.77 1.22 -2.04
N ASN A 17 -0.56 1.66 -1.73
CA ASN A 17 -0.32 2.80 -0.86
C ASN A 17 0.92 3.55 -1.35
N GLY A 18 0.84 4.88 -1.39
CA GLY A 18 1.90 5.72 -1.96
C GLY A 18 1.77 7.18 -1.58
N ALA A 19 2.72 7.98 -2.08
CA ALA A 19 2.71 9.43 -1.96
C ALA A 19 1.55 10.05 -2.77
N THR A 20 1.17 11.28 -2.43
CA THR A 20 0.27 12.08 -3.27
C THR A 20 1.04 12.64 -4.47
N ALA A 21 0.34 13.27 -5.41
CA ALA A 21 0.98 13.92 -6.56
C ALA A 21 1.86 15.12 -6.17
N LEU A 22 1.70 15.67 -4.97
CA LEU A 22 2.35 16.93 -4.55
C LEU A 22 3.39 16.73 -3.44
N ASP A 23 3.20 15.73 -2.57
CA ASP A 23 3.99 15.58 -1.35
C ASP A 23 4.52 14.15 -1.20
N ALA A 24 5.80 14.04 -0.81
CA ALA A 24 6.41 12.76 -0.49
C ALA A 24 5.80 12.16 0.79
N MET A 25 5.80 10.83 0.88
CA MET A 25 5.28 10.08 2.03
C MET A 25 6.29 9.05 2.50
N THR A 26 6.39 8.86 3.81
CA THR A 26 7.17 7.78 4.44
C THR A 26 6.28 7.10 5.47
N HIS A 27 6.32 5.78 5.49
CA HIS A 27 5.63 4.98 6.50
C HIS A 27 6.43 3.73 6.84
N ILE A 28 6.06 3.10 7.96
CA ILE A 28 6.57 1.79 8.34
C ILE A 28 5.58 0.76 7.81
N ALA A 29 6.10 -0.29 7.16
CA ALA A 29 5.31 -1.45 6.73
C ALA A 29 5.65 -2.65 7.61
N VAL A 30 4.63 -3.26 8.22
CA VAL A 30 4.76 -4.48 9.03
C VAL A 30 3.87 -5.54 8.40
N THR A 31 4.47 -6.65 7.99
CA THR A 31 3.77 -7.74 7.29
C THR A 31 4.22 -9.09 7.81
N GLU A 32 3.26 -9.95 8.13
CA GLU A 32 3.51 -11.36 8.41
C GLU A 32 3.82 -12.13 7.12
N ALA A 33 4.52 -13.26 7.24
CA ALA A 33 4.76 -14.16 6.12
C ALA A 33 3.82 -15.36 6.21
N ILE A 34 3.13 -15.66 5.10
CA ILE A 34 2.33 -16.86 4.92
C ILE A 34 3.06 -17.74 3.90
N ASP A 35 3.38 -18.97 4.27
CA ASP A 35 4.14 -19.92 3.44
C ASP A 35 5.46 -19.34 2.89
N GLY A 36 6.12 -18.49 3.69
CA GLY A 36 7.38 -17.85 3.34
C GLY A 36 7.27 -16.61 2.44
N SER A 37 6.07 -16.26 1.96
CA SER A 37 5.83 -15.02 1.21
C SER A 37 5.07 -13.99 2.06
N ARG A 38 5.41 -12.71 1.89
CA ARG A 38 4.72 -11.58 2.53
C ARG A 38 3.79 -10.84 1.57
N ILE A 39 3.96 -11.05 0.27
CA ILE A 39 3.30 -10.26 -0.77
C ILE A 39 3.12 -11.06 -2.04
N THR A 40 2.02 -10.81 -2.73
CA THR A 40 1.81 -11.22 -4.12
C THR A 40 1.68 -9.94 -4.93
N TRP A 41 2.69 -9.64 -5.74
CA TRP A 41 2.63 -8.48 -6.63
C TRP A 41 1.64 -8.73 -7.77
N MET A 42 0.93 -7.68 -8.15
CA MET A 42 -0.02 -7.68 -9.26
C MET A 42 0.37 -6.60 -10.27
N GLU A 43 -0.58 -6.13 -11.08
CA GLU A 43 -0.31 -5.09 -12.07
C GLU A 43 0.02 -3.73 -11.45
N HIS A 44 0.71 -2.89 -12.21
CA HIS A 44 0.91 -1.48 -11.85
C HIS A 44 -0.41 -0.72 -11.96
N LEU A 45 -0.54 0.35 -11.16
CA LEU A 45 -1.65 1.28 -11.32
C LEU A 45 -1.59 1.96 -12.69
N GLY A 46 -2.74 2.01 -13.35
CA GLY A 46 -2.94 2.92 -14.47
C GLY A 46 -3.04 4.37 -13.98
N PRO A 47 -2.80 5.37 -14.85
CA PRO A 47 -2.93 6.79 -14.50
C PRO A 47 -4.27 7.12 -13.84
N ASP A 48 -5.38 6.60 -14.39
CA ASP A 48 -6.74 6.88 -13.90
C ASP A 48 -7.02 6.27 -12.52
N GLN A 49 -6.23 5.30 -12.06
CA GLN A 49 -6.34 4.69 -10.73
C GLN A 49 -5.54 5.44 -9.66
N TYR A 50 -4.59 6.29 -10.07
CA TYR A 50 -3.73 7.05 -9.17
C TYR A 50 -4.37 8.39 -8.73
N TYR A 51 -5.25 8.96 -9.56
CA TYR A 51 -5.85 10.28 -9.32
C TYR A 51 -7.26 10.25 -8.67
N LEU A 52 -7.78 9.06 -8.32
CA LEU A 52 -9.01 8.88 -7.55
C LEU A 52 -8.71 8.76 -6.05
#